data_AF-A0A7C5I803-F1
#
_entry.id   AF-A0A7C5I803-F1
#
_cell.length_a   1.000
_cell.length_b   1.000
_cell.length_c   1.000
_cell.angle_alpha   90.00
_cell.angle_beta   90.00
_cell.angle_gamma   90.00
#
_symmetry.space_group_name_H-M   'P 1'
#
loop_
_entity.id
_entity.type
_entity.pdbx_description
1 polymer ?
#
loop_
_entity_poly.entity_id
_entity_poly.type
_entity_poly.pdbx_seq_one_letter_code
_entity_poly.pdbx_strand_id
1 'polypeptide(L)'
;MSRLASFAQLFVLGACAALLISEAGLSAQEPSEEPEIRLPGGKLQKDELLRRDHEENLKDAARLVDLAQSLKAELEKSGPRILSVRAIKTTEEIERLSKRIRSRLRR
;
A
#
# COMPACT_ATOMS: atom_id res chain seq x y z
N MET A 1 22.59 47.22 19.80
CA MET A 1 21.39 46.80 19.06
C MET A 1 21.53 45.34 18.58
N SER A 2 21.66 44.37 19.50
CA SER A 2 21.97 42.97 19.10
C SER A 2 21.61 41.93 20.17
N ARG A 3 20.54 42.15 20.96
CA ARG A 3 20.09 41.17 21.97
C ARG A 3 18.60 40.80 21.89
N LEU A 4 17.86 41.38 20.96
CA LEU A 4 16.42 41.14 20.78
C LEU A 4 16.11 40.16 19.63
N ALA A 5 17.07 39.88 18.73
CA ALA A 5 16.85 38.98 17.59
C ALA A 5 17.13 37.49 17.91
N SER A 6 17.96 37.17 18.92
CA SER A 6 18.29 35.76 19.25
C SER A 6 17.16 35.00 19.95
N PHE A 7 16.23 35.68 20.63
CA PHE A 7 15.11 35.02 21.30
C PHE A 7 13.99 34.63 20.34
N ALA A 8 13.76 35.41 19.28
CA ALA A 8 12.79 35.07 18.25
C ALA A 8 13.21 33.81 17.45
N GLN A 9 14.52 33.61 17.27
CA GLN A 9 15.05 32.49 16.50
C GLN A 9 15.02 31.15 17.27
N LEU A 10 15.02 31.19 18.61
CA LEU A 10 14.83 30.01 19.47
C LEU A 10 13.36 29.58 19.58
N PHE A 11 12.41 30.49 19.40
CA PHE A 11 10.98 30.16 19.44
C PHE A 11 10.47 29.48 18.17
N VAL A 12 11.02 29.83 17.00
CA VAL A 12 10.64 29.22 15.71
C VAL A 12 11.12 27.77 15.60
N LEU A 13 12.25 27.42 16.22
CA LEU A 13 12.76 26.04 16.27
C LEU A 13 12.00 25.14 17.26
N GLY A 14 11.43 25.70 18.33
CA GLY A 14 10.61 24.96 19.31
C GLY A 14 9.23 24.56 18.76
N ALA A 15 8.63 25.39 17.89
CA ALA A 15 7.32 25.11 17.31
C ALA A 15 7.35 24.00 16.24
N CYS A 16 8.46 23.85 15.51
CA CYS A 16 8.62 22.74 14.55
C CYS A 16 8.83 21.38 15.22
N ALA A 17 9.43 21.33 16.42
CA ALA A 17 9.62 20.08 17.13
C ALA A 17 8.31 19.51 17.71
N ALA A 18 7.36 20.36 18.09
CA ALA A 18 6.07 19.93 18.63
C ALA A 18 5.11 19.40 17.54
N LEU A 19 5.18 19.90 16.30
CA LEU A 19 4.34 19.41 15.20
C LEU A 19 4.80 18.06 14.63
N LEU A 20 6.07 17.67 14.79
CA LEU A 20 6.58 16.39 14.28
C LEU A 20 6.32 15.21 15.22
N ILE A 21 5.94 15.45 16.48
CA ILE A 21 5.64 14.36 17.44
C ILE A 21 4.18 13.91 17.33
N SER A 22 3.28 14.77 16.81
CA SER A 22 1.84 14.48 16.78
C SER A 22 1.40 13.55 15.63
N GLU A 23 2.24 13.30 14.62
CA GLU A 23 1.94 12.30 13.57
C GLU A 23 2.32 10.87 13.96
N ALA A 24 2.95 10.65 15.12
CA ALA A 24 3.23 9.31 15.65
C ALA A 24 2.00 8.65 16.31
N GLY A 25 0.79 9.15 16.03
CA GLY A 25 -0.46 8.46 16.29
C GLY A 25 -0.71 7.32 15.29
N LEU A 26 0.30 6.48 15.03
CA LEU A 26 0.06 5.20 14.38
C LEU A 26 -0.54 4.31 15.46
N SER A 27 -1.87 4.23 15.47
CA SER A 27 -2.65 3.24 16.18
C SER A 27 -1.99 1.86 16.02
N ALA A 28 -1.16 1.48 16.99
CA ALA A 28 -0.67 0.14 17.15
C ALA A 28 -1.88 -0.70 17.60
N GLN A 29 -2.62 -1.19 16.62
CA GLN A 29 -3.60 -2.22 16.83
C GLN A 29 -2.79 -3.45 17.28
N GLU A 30 -2.87 -3.77 18.57
CA GLU A 30 -2.25 -4.99 19.08
C GLU A 30 -2.78 -6.17 18.25
N PRO A 31 -1.91 -7.09 17.80
CA PRO A 31 -2.37 -8.27 17.09
C PRO A 31 -3.20 -9.08 18.10
N SER A 32 -4.51 -9.06 17.89
CA SER A 32 -5.44 -10.01 18.51
C SER A 32 -4.87 -11.42 18.27
N GLU A 33 -4.35 -12.06 19.32
CA GLU A 33 -3.94 -13.46 19.28
C GLU A 33 -5.18 -14.33 19.04
N GLU A 34 -5.55 -14.49 17.77
CA GLU A 34 -6.56 -15.46 17.37
C GLU A 34 -6.09 -16.87 17.75
N PRO A 35 -6.97 -17.69 18.35
CA PRO A 35 -6.61 -19.01 18.87
C PRO A 35 -6.00 -19.88 17.76
N GLU A 36 -4.89 -20.57 18.07
CA GLU A 36 -4.21 -21.47 17.15
C GLU A 36 -5.05 -22.72 16.84
N ILE A 37 -5.91 -22.63 15.81
CA ILE A 37 -6.71 -23.77 15.34
C ILE A 37 -5.81 -24.68 14.49
N ARG A 38 -5.57 -25.90 14.99
CA ARG A 38 -4.84 -26.97 14.27
C ARG A 38 -5.81 -27.79 13.41
N LEU A 39 -5.43 -28.07 12.16
CA LEU A 39 -6.21 -28.94 11.27
C LEU A 39 -6.05 -30.42 11.65
N PRO A 40 -6.96 -31.32 11.22
CA PRO A 40 -6.89 -32.77 11.48
C PRO A 40 -5.58 -33.46 11.04
N GLY A 41 -4.77 -32.81 10.20
CA GLY A 41 -3.46 -33.28 9.73
C GLY A 41 -2.25 -32.69 10.47
N GLY A 42 -2.44 -32.01 11.61
CA GLY A 42 -1.34 -31.51 12.46
C GLY A 42 -0.67 -30.21 11.98
N LYS A 43 -1.05 -29.67 10.83
CA LYS A 43 -0.60 -28.35 10.35
C LYS A 43 -1.42 -27.22 11.00
N LEU A 44 -0.79 -26.08 11.24
CA LEU A 44 -1.47 -24.85 11.66
C LEU A 44 -2.31 -24.32 10.51
N GLN A 45 -3.57 -23.96 10.77
CA GLN A 45 -4.47 -23.38 9.75
C GLN A 45 -3.91 -22.09 9.16
N LYS A 46 -3.23 -21.30 10.00
CA LYS A 46 -2.62 -20.03 9.64
C LYS A 46 -1.53 -20.21 8.57
N ASP A 47 -0.68 -21.23 8.71
CA ASP A 47 0.41 -21.47 7.76
C ASP A 47 -0.09 -21.84 6.36
N GLU A 48 -1.14 -22.67 6.27
CA GLU A 48 -1.72 -23.03 4.97
C GLU A 48 -2.43 -21.83 4.33
N LEU A 49 -3.09 -20.99 5.14
CA LEU A 49 -3.69 -19.75 4.65
C LEU A 49 -2.63 -18.79 4.11
N LEU A 50 -1.52 -18.60 4.84
CA LEU A 50 -0.40 -17.75 4.42
C LEU A 50 0.23 -18.25 3.11
N ARG A 51 0.44 -19.56 3.00
CA ARG A 51 0.98 -20.18 1.77
C ARG A 51 0.05 -19.94 0.58
N ARG A 52 -1.25 -20.14 0.77
CA ARG A 52 -2.27 -19.88 -0.27
C ARG A 52 -2.31 -18.40 -0.65
N ASP A 53 -2.32 -17.49 0.32
CA ASP A 53 -2.35 -16.05 0.05
C ASP A 53 -1.09 -15.60 -0.70
N HIS A 54 0.08 -16.20 -0.41
CA HIS A 54 1.30 -15.97 -1.16
C HIS A 54 1.18 -16.40 -2.62
N GLU A 55 0.69 -17.61 -2.89
CA GLU A 55 0.48 -18.10 -4.26
C GLU A 55 -0.50 -17.20 -5.04
N GLU A 56 -1.59 -16.76 -4.41
CA GLU A 56 -2.55 -15.85 -5.03
C GLU A 56 -1.96 -14.45 -5.26
N ASN A 57 -1.08 -13.98 -4.38
CA ASN A 57 -0.35 -12.73 -4.59
C ASN A 57 0.59 -12.82 -5.78
N LEU A 58 1.28 -13.95 -5.99
CA LEU A 58 2.12 -14.16 -7.18
C LEU A 58 1.30 -14.15 -8.47
N LYS A 59 0.13 -14.79 -8.48
CA LYS A 59 -0.79 -14.78 -9.64
C LYS A 59 -1.30 -13.38 -9.96
N ASP A 60 -1.79 -12.66 -8.95
CA ASP A 60 -2.27 -11.29 -9.13
C ASP A 60 -1.13 -10.35 -9.57
N ALA A 61 0.10 -10.55 -9.08
CA ALA A 61 1.28 -9.79 -9.52
C ALA A 61 1.66 -10.07 -10.98
N ALA A 62 1.62 -11.32 -11.43
CA ALA A 62 1.82 -11.64 -12.85
C ALA A 62 0.75 -10.98 -13.73
N ARG A 63 -0.52 -11.03 -13.30
CA ARG A 63 -1.63 -10.34 -13.98
C ARG A 63 -1.43 -8.83 -14.06
N LEU A 64 -0.86 -8.20 -13.03
CA LEU A 64 -0.52 -6.77 -13.04
C LEU A 64 0.50 -6.44 -14.12
N VAL A 65 1.52 -7.28 -14.31
CA VAL A 65 2.52 -7.09 -15.38
C VAL A 65 1.85 -7.14 -16.74
N ASP A 66 0.99 -8.14 -16.99
CA ASP A 66 0.29 -8.30 -18.27
C ASP A 66 -0.60 -7.09 -18.57
N LEU A 67 -1.38 -6.62 -17.59
CA LEU A 67 -2.26 -5.46 -17.75
C LEU A 67 -1.47 -4.17 -17.97
N ALA A 68 -0.33 -4.00 -17.28
CA ALA A 68 0.53 -2.84 -17.48
C ALA A 68 1.13 -2.82 -18.89
N GLN A 69 1.54 -3.98 -19.41
CA GLN A 69 1.99 -4.11 -20.80
C GLN A 69 0.88 -3.80 -21.80
N SER A 70 -0.33 -4.32 -21.57
CA SER A 70 -1.51 -4.03 -22.41
C SER A 70 -1.87 -2.54 -22.39
N LEU A 71 -1.83 -1.90 -21.21
CA LEU A 71 -2.08 -0.47 -21.07
C LEU A 71 -1.08 0.35 -21.88
N LYS A 72 0.22 0.01 -21.79
CA LYS A 72 1.26 0.66 -22.57
C LYS A 72 0.97 0.56 -24.07
N ALA A 73 0.69 -0.65 -24.56
CA ALA A 73 0.40 -0.88 -25.98
C ALA A 73 -0.85 -0.12 -26.46
N GLU A 74 -1.88 -0.03 -25.62
CA GLU A 74 -3.08 0.75 -25.93
C GLU A 74 -2.78 2.25 -26.04
N LEU A 75 -1.97 2.79 -25.12
CA LEU A 75 -1.58 4.20 -25.15
C LEU A 75 -0.69 4.53 -26.37
N GLU A 76 0.25 3.65 -26.71
CA GLU A 76 1.09 3.78 -27.90
C GLU A 76 0.25 3.78 -29.19
N LYS A 77 -0.82 2.99 -29.25
CA LYS A 77 -1.74 2.93 -30.40
C LYS A 77 -2.69 4.12 -30.49
N SER A 78 -3.17 4.63 -29.35
CA SER A 78 -4.22 5.66 -29.30
C SER A 78 -3.69 7.06 -29.63
N GLY A 79 -2.42 7.34 -29.35
CA GLY A 79 -1.85 8.68 -29.45
C GLY A 79 -2.40 9.66 -28.39
N PRO A 80 -1.80 10.85 -28.23
CA PRO A 80 -2.00 11.70 -27.05
C PRO A 80 -3.40 12.33 -26.90
N ARG A 81 -4.20 12.37 -27.98
CA ARG A 81 -5.48 13.10 -28.04
C ARG A 81 -6.70 12.18 -28.11
N ILE A 82 -6.50 10.86 -28.06
CA ILE A 82 -7.60 9.90 -28.11
C ILE A 82 -7.80 9.28 -26.73
N LEU A 83 -8.99 9.52 -26.17
CA LEU A 83 -9.44 8.87 -24.94
C LEU A 83 -9.84 7.42 -25.26
N SER A 84 -8.98 6.47 -24.89
CA SER A 84 -9.30 5.04 -24.97
C SER A 84 -10.10 4.61 -23.74
N VAL A 85 -11.38 4.28 -23.94
CA VAL A 85 -12.23 3.65 -22.91
C VAL A 85 -11.59 2.35 -22.41
N ARG A 86 -10.86 1.66 -23.27
CA ARG A 86 -10.15 0.43 -22.93
C ARG A 86 -9.00 0.69 -21.95
N ALA A 87 -8.21 1.73 -22.20
CA ALA A 87 -7.12 2.13 -21.31
C ALA A 87 -7.64 2.50 -19.91
N ILE A 88 -8.79 3.18 -19.84
CA ILE A 88 -9.47 3.49 -18.56
C ILE A 88 -9.83 2.20 -17.82
N LYS A 89 -10.52 1.27 -18.49
CA LYS A 89 -10.89 -0.03 -17.88
C LYS A 89 -9.68 -0.84 -17.42
N THR A 90 -8.63 -0.89 -18.22
CA THR A 90 -7.37 -1.58 -17.88
C THR A 90 -6.75 -0.97 -16.63
N THR A 91 -6.77 0.37 -16.51
CA THR A 91 -6.26 1.07 -15.32
C THR A 91 -7.07 0.77 -14.07
N GLU A 92 -8.41 0.71 -14.17
CA GLU A 92 -9.25 0.30 -13.03
C GLU A 92 -8.98 -1.13 -12.58
N GLU A 93 -8.73 -2.05 -13.51
CA GLU A 93 -8.43 -3.45 -13.17
C GLU A 93 -7.08 -3.57 -12.47
N ILE A 94 -6.08 -2.80 -12.89
CA ILE A 94 -4.79 -2.65 -12.20
C ILE A 94 -4.99 -2.15 -10.76
N GLU A 95 -5.83 -1.13 -10.56
CA GLU A 95 -6.12 -0.61 -9.22
C GLU A 95 -6.80 -1.66 -8.33
N ARG A 96 -7.78 -2.39 -8.87
CA ARG A 96 -8.47 -3.48 -8.16
C ARG A 96 -7.49 -4.56 -7.72
N LEU A 97 -6.62 -5.03 -8.62
CA LEU A 97 -5.58 -6.03 -8.33
C LEU A 97 -4.62 -5.55 -7.24
N SER A 98 -4.13 -4.32 -7.38
CA SER A 98 -3.21 -3.71 -6.42
C SER A 98 -3.82 -3.63 -5.01
N LYS A 99 -5.11 -3.27 -4.92
CA LYS A 99 -5.85 -3.26 -3.65
C LYS A 99 -6.01 -4.65 -3.05
N ARG A 100 -6.27 -5.69 -3.87
CA ARG A 100 -6.38 -7.09 -3.39
C ARG A 100 -5.08 -7.60 -2.80
N ILE A 101 -3.96 -7.41 -3.51
CA ILE A 101 -2.63 -7.80 -3.03
C ILE A 101 -2.33 -7.11 -1.69
N ARG A 102 -2.51 -5.79 -1.63
CA ARG A 102 -2.29 -5.02 -0.40
C ARG A 102 -3.17 -5.50 0.77
N SER A 103 -4.42 -5.87 0.50
CA SER A 103 -5.33 -6.39 1.51
C SER A 103 -4.84 -7.71 2.10
N ARG A 104 -4.37 -8.65 1.27
CA ARG A 104 -3.78 -9.93 1.75
C ARG A 104 -2.47 -9.73 2.50
N LEU A 105 -1.63 -8.78 2.07
CA LEU A 105 -0.35 -8.48 2.74
C LEU A 105 -0.50 -7.82 4.13
N ARG A 106 -1.68 -7.28 4.45
CA ARG A 106 -1.96 -6.59 5.72
C ARG A 106 -2.62 -7.50 6.77
N ARG A 107 -2.92 -8.75 6.43
CA ARG A 107 -3.52 -9.72 7.36
C ARG A 107 -2.49 -10.23 8.36
#